data_AF-A0A9D9DLP3-F1
#
_entry.id   AF-A0A9D9DLP3-F1
#
_cell.length_a   1.000
_cell.length_b   1.000
_cell.length_c   1.000
_cell.angle_alpha   90.00
_cell.angle_beta   90.00
_cell.angle_gamma   90.00
#
_symmetry.space_group_name_H-M   'P 1'
#
loop_
_entity.id
_entity.type
_entity.pdbx_description
1 polymer ?
#
loop_
_entity_poly.entity_id
_entity_poly.type
_entity_poly.pdbx_seq_one_letter_code
_entity_poly.pdbx_strand_id
1 'polypeptide(L)'
;MYVDKISFTPRNFNKDNSAKKHSANVTVDIKQKLPVPTAAQVLSFTGGYSLDLAETVRHLDKLASKKSDVYPPQIREWAGIILEEGNKAKETLISIHKRFYESLKDCFTLEEAKQKFPEFNDVIPAENVKAQEGSFIDDFQKGKLEYFDNDEDLSLQLLKLYWGEGFSLNDLRRYSDGKSLSHTLNKLNIPTVDRTYGQLLKLSDPEYNERLTREMTEKRMAALDRKAQESSGEPVYIKRGPLSAEHKKHISEGLLKYYENNPEALFNMSERQKQFYAENPDRAKIIQRVATKAWYMTGADNIKKAMSAFMKRYGVKNFNVTKLENPAELSKEESSVMKKFWASNEWARKAFSRNMTYAWKKVKEEQTAVYDIRLAPKNYIRKMLEWAESKGIDLKEEDFIAKFDPNGGEKNYKSSLLDKYSRTFVDSIPGGSTMMANSYFLALLNINREFSKMDLSKLDRETAATCKAIKRIIKESLFQHPDLPFEQNAFKTLDANEVQAIFGILRMSCLEIYNPKLAKIFEKHMDKAYDYIAKNWKPGSPIRMNPYGMDI
;
A
#
# COMPACT_ATOMS: atom_id res chain seq x y z
N MET A 1 -22.88 -46.81 -15.27
CA MET A 1 -23.31 -45.42 -15.57
C MET A 1 -22.07 -44.65 -15.96
N TYR A 2 -22.09 -43.98 -17.12
CA TYR A 2 -20.97 -43.20 -17.63
C TYR A 2 -20.56 -42.14 -16.61
N VAL A 3 -19.28 -42.19 -16.20
CA VAL A 3 -18.71 -41.29 -15.18
C VAL A 3 -18.16 -40.07 -15.89
N ASP A 4 -18.67 -38.90 -15.53
CA ASP A 4 -18.23 -37.63 -16.09
C ASP A 4 -16.79 -37.28 -15.72
N LYS A 5 -16.19 -36.48 -16.60
CA LYS A 5 -14.76 -36.15 -16.67
C LYS A 5 -14.29 -35.32 -15.47
N ILE A 6 -13.34 -35.86 -14.71
CA ILE A 6 -12.58 -35.12 -13.70
C ILE A 6 -11.68 -34.08 -14.38
N SER A 7 -11.89 -32.81 -14.07
CA SER A 7 -10.98 -31.70 -14.39
C SER A 7 -10.46 -31.08 -13.09
N PHE A 8 -9.15 -30.81 -13.04
CA PHE A 8 -8.52 -30.05 -11.96
C PHE A 8 -8.37 -28.60 -12.43
N THR A 9 -9.41 -27.80 -12.22
CA THR A 9 -9.32 -26.34 -12.35
C THR A 9 -9.95 -25.68 -11.13
N PRO A 10 -9.24 -24.81 -10.40
CA PRO A 10 -9.87 -23.91 -9.46
C PRO A 10 -10.45 -22.73 -10.24
N ARG A 11 -11.71 -22.83 -10.70
CA ARG A 11 -12.47 -21.66 -11.14
C ARG A 11 -13.39 -21.19 -10.02
N ASN A 12 -12.94 -20.14 -9.32
CA ASN A 12 -13.64 -18.85 -9.22
C ASN A 12 -12.84 -17.89 -8.33
N PHE A 13 -11.72 -17.38 -8.86
CA PHE A 13 -11.20 -16.07 -8.46
C PHE A 13 -11.85 -15.04 -9.38
N ASN A 14 -13.05 -14.60 -9.03
CA ASN A 14 -13.60 -13.31 -9.44
C ASN A 14 -14.75 -12.99 -8.50
N LYS A 15 -14.45 -12.22 -7.45
CA LYS A 15 -15.47 -11.41 -6.79
C LYS A 15 -15.59 -10.15 -7.65
N ASP A 16 -16.65 -10.09 -8.43
CA ASP A 16 -17.09 -8.87 -9.08
C ASP A 16 -17.26 -7.77 -8.03
N ASN A 17 -16.38 -6.78 -8.09
CA ASN A 17 -16.58 -5.49 -7.45
C ASN A 17 -17.65 -4.71 -8.23
N SER A 18 -18.92 -5.08 -8.03
CA SER A 18 -20.05 -4.21 -8.37
C SER A 18 -20.50 -3.44 -7.13
N ALA A 19 -19.69 -2.43 -6.75
CA ALA A 19 -20.14 -1.42 -5.82
C ALA A 19 -21.25 -0.60 -6.50
N LYS A 20 -22.51 -0.94 -6.21
CA LYS A 20 -23.64 -0.04 -6.42
C LYS A 20 -23.37 1.23 -5.62
N LYS A 21 -23.10 2.33 -6.33
CA LYS A 21 -23.07 3.69 -5.79
C LYS A 21 -24.47 4.01 -5.24
N HIS A 22 -24.67 3.84 -3.94
CA HIS A 22 -25.75 4.52 -3.24
C HIS A 22 -25.24 5.90 -2.84
N SER A 23 -25.66 6.91 -3.60
CA SER A 23 -25.56 8.31 -3.22
C SER A 23 -26.53 8.58 -2.06
N ALA A 24 -26.03 8.48 -0.82
CA ALA A 24 -26.72 9.04 0.33
C ALA A 24 -26.37 10.53 0.41
N ASN A 25 -27.32 11.38 0.02
CA ASN A 25 -27.31 12.81 0.28
C ASN A 25 -27.30 13.03 1.80
N VAL A 26 -26.14 13.36 2.36
CA VAL A 26 -26.03 13.94 3.69
C VAL A 26 -25.82 15.44 3.50
N THR A 27 -26.89 16.20 3.66
CA THR A 27 -26.84 17.65 3.83
C THR A 27 -26.14 17.95 5.15
N VAL A 28 -24.84 18.21 5.08
CA VAL A 28 -24.08 18.81 6.17
C VAL A 28 -24.17 20.32 5.99
N ASP A 29 -24.68 21.03 6.99
CA ASP A 29 -24.67 22.49 7.05
C ASP A 29 -23.24 23.01 6.87
N ILE A 30 -22.98 23.58 5.69
CA ILE A 30 -21.70 24.18 5.34
C ILE A 30 -21.63 25.52 6.06
N LYS A 31 -20.92 25.57 7.21
CA LYS A 31 -20.34 26.83 7.68
C LYS A 31 -19.56 27.43 6.51
N GLN A 32 -20.00 28.62 6.09
CA GLN A 32 -19.57 29.36 4.91
C GLN A 32 -18.10 29.09 4.56
N LYS A 33 -17.86 28.21 3.58
CA LYS A 33 -16.58 28.17 2.87
C LYS A 33 -16.42 29.53 2.21
N LEU A 34 -15.43 30.29 2.65
CA LEU A 34 -14.98 31.48 1.92
C LEU A 34 -14.81 31.07 0.43
N PRO A 35 -15.32 31.86 -0.52
CA PRO A 35 -15.26 31.50 -1.92
C PRO A 35 -13.80 31.28 -2.32
N VAL A 36 -13.53 30.14 -2.95
CA VAL A 36 -12.22 29.83 -3.49
C VAL A 36 -11.97 30.84 -4.62
N PRO A 37 -10.87 31.60 -4.60
CA PRO A 37 -10.59 32.57 -5.66
C PRO A 37 -10.50 31.87 -7.01
N THR A 38 -11.06 32.50 -8.03
CA THR A 38 -11.01 32.00 -9.41
C THR A 38 -9.58 31.95 -9.93
N ALA A 39 -9.29 31.09 -10.91
CA ALA A 39 -7.96 30.97 -11.53
C ALA A 39 -7.39 32.35 -11.96
N ALA A 40 -8.24 33.23 -12.48
CA ALA A 40 -7.89 34.61 -12.84
C ALA A 40 -7.39 35.45 -11.65
N GLN A 41 -7.96 35.29 -10.45
CA GLN A 41 -7.55 36.00 -9.23
C GLN A 41 -6.24 35.45 -8.65
N VAL A 42 -5.93 34.19 -8.92
CA VAL A 42 -4.64 33.57 -8.54
C VAL A 42 -3.54 33.97 -9.54
N LEU A 43 -3.88 34.05 -10.83
CA LEU A 43 -2.99 34.52 -11.89
C LEU A 43 -2.63 36.00 -11.70
N SER A 44 -3.57 36.87 -11.34
CA SER A 44 -3.27 38.30 -11.10
C SER A 44 -2.29 38.53 -9.94
N PHE A 45 -2.30 37.66 -8.92
CA PHE A 45 -1.38 37.74 -7.77
C PHE A 45 0.05 37.29 -8.09
N THR A 46 0.23 36.48 -9.14
CA THR A 46 1.53 35.87 -9.52
C THR A 46 2.16 36.52 -10.75
N GLY A 47 1.58 37.61 -11.26
CA GLY A 47 2.07 38.32 -12.43
C GLY A 47 1.40 37.91 -13.73
N GLY A 48 0.10 37.60 -13.72
CA GLY A 48 -0.69 37.22 -14.89
C GLY A 48 -0.68 38.21 -16.06
N TYR A 49 -0.28 39.47 -15.82
CA TYR A 49 0.03 40.44 -16.87
C TYR A 49 1.19 40.01 -17.78
N SER A 50 2.02 39.05 -17.35
CA SER A 50 3.16 38.52 -18.10
C SER A 50 2.79 37.68 -19.33
N LEU A 51 1.55 37.18 -19.36
CA LEU A 51 0.99 36.46 -20.51
C LEU A 51 0.41 37.40 -21.57
N ASP A 52 0.14 38.65 -21.21
CA ASP A 52 -0.29 39.68 -22.16
C ASP A 52 0.91 40.52 -22.61
N LEU A 53 1.19 40.48 -23.91
CA LEU A 53 2.27 41.25 -24.52
C LEU A 53 2.09 42.77 -24.30
N ALA A 54 0.85 43.27 -24.31
CA ALA A 54 0.60 44.70 -24.17
C ALA A 54 0.91 45.20 -22.76
N GLU A 55 0.54 44.43 -21.74
CA GLU A 55 0.78 44.79 -20.34
C GLU A 55 2.25 44.59 -19.94
N THR A 56 2.92 43.55 -20.45
CA THR A 56 4.36 43.35 -20.25
C THR A 56 5.19 44.50 -20.81
N VAL A 57 4.95 44.90 -22.05
CA VAL A 57 5.69 46.01 -22.70
C VAL A 57 5.45 47.32 -21.95
N ARG A 58 4.21 47.63 -21.55
CA ARG A 58 3.92 48.81 -20.72
C ARG A 58 4.68 48.80 -19.39
N HIS A 59 4.83 47.64 -18.78
CA HIS A 59 5.58 47.52 -17.52
C HIS A 59 7.09 47.67 -17.76
N LEU A 60 7.62 47.09 -18.84
CA LEU A 60 9.01 47.25 -19.26
C LEU A 60 9.33 48.70 -19.63
N ASP A 61 8.44 49.42 -20.32
CA ASP A 61 8.61 50.84 -20.68
C ASP A 61 8.63 51.74 -19.44
N LYS A 62 7.74 51.48 -18.47
CA LYS A 62 7.78 52.16 -17.17
C LYS A 62 9.09 51.92 -16.44
N LEU A 63 9.67 50.73 -16.54
CA LEU A 63 10.96 50.41 -15.92
C LEU A 63 12.13 51.03 -16.71
N ALA A 64 12.06 51.04 -18.03
CA ALA A 64 13.06 51.63 -18.91
C ALA A 64 13.20 53.14 -18.68
N SER A 65 12.12 53.83 -18.32
CA SER A 65 12.16 55.25 -17.90
C SER A 65 13.05 55.51 -16.67
N LYS A 66 13.36 54.47 -15.88
CA LYS A 66 14.20 54.54 -14.67
C LYS A 66 15.59 53.95 -14.85
N LYS A 67 15.78 53.07 -15.84
CA LYS A 67 17.06 52.40 -16.16
C LYS A 67 17.08 52.12 -17.67
N SER A 68 18.09 52.62 -18.39
CA SER A 68 18.15 52.53 -19.86
C SER A 68 18.28 51.09 -20.38
N ASP A 69 18.95 50.20 -19.63
CA ASP A 69 19.36 48.86 -20.12
C ASP A 69 18.47 47.70 -19.62
N VAL A 70 17.17 47.95 -19.39
CA VAL A 70 16.29 46.93 -18.77
C VAL A 70 15.92 45.80 -19.73
N TYR A 71 15.84 46.07 -21.04
CA TYR A 71 15.51 45.04 -22.03
C TYR A 71 16.08 45.36 -23.42
N PRO A 72 16.40 44.34 -24.25
CA PRO A 72 17.04 44.55 -25.54
C PRO A 72 16.20 45.43 -26.49
N PRO A 73 16.76 46.51 -27.06
CA PRO A 73 16.03 47.42 -27.96
C PRO A 73 15.40 46.74 -29.18
N GLN A 74 16.03 45.71 -29.72
CA GLN A 74 15.57 44.98 -30.90
C GLN A 74 14.29 44.19 -30.59
N ILE A 75 14.21 43.61 -29.39
CA ILE A 75 13.01 42.88 -28.93
C ILE A 75 11.87 43.86 -28.63
N ARG A 76 12.19 45.10 -28.22
CA ARG A 76 11.20 46.18 -28.07
C ARG A 76 10.51 46.51 -29.38
N GLU A 77 11.31 46.72 -30.42
CA GLU A 77 10.80 47.13 -31.74
C GLU A 77 9.90 46.04 -32.32
N TRP A 78 10.33 44.77 -32.24
CA TRP A 78 9.52 43.63 -32.67
C TRP A 78 8.22 43.49 -31.88
N ALA A 79 8.26 43.63 -30.55
CA ALA A 79 7.06 43.62 -29.74
C ALA A 79 6.12 44.79 -30.08
N GLY A 80 6.66 45.97 -30.42
CA GLY A 80 5.89 47.12 -30.90
C GLY A 80 5.17 46.83 -32.22
N ILE A 81 5.87 46.28 -33.22
CA ILE A 81 5.29 45.90 -34.52
C ILE A 81 4.14 44.91 -34.35
N ILE A 82 4.33 43.87 -33.52
CA ILE A 82 3.31 42.84 -33.27
C ILE A 82 2.08 43.42 -32.55
N LEU A 83 2.29 44.41 -31.67
CA LEU A 83 1.20 45.13 -31.00
C LEU A 83 0.45 46.06 -31.96
N GLU A 84 1.13 46.71 -32.91
CA GLU A 84 0.50 47.51 -33.97
C GLU A 84 -0.34 46.65 -34.94
N GLU A 85 0.09 45.42 -35.22
CA GLU A 85 -0.66 44.43 -36.00
C GLU A 85 -1.85 43.80 -35.24
N GLY A 86 -1.98 44.11 -33.94
CA GLY A 86 -3.10 43.70 -33.08
C GLY A 86 -2.95 42.32 -32.42
N ASN A 87 -1.73 41.76 -32.34
CA ASN A 87 -1.41 40.49 -31.68
C ASN A 87 -2.43 39.35 -31.93
N LYS A 88 -2.76 39.11 -33.21
CA LYS A 88 -3.78 38.10 -33.60
C LYS A 88 -3.41 36.68 -33.18
N ALA A 89 -2.12 36.39 -33.02
CA ALA A 89 -1.59 35.08 -32.67
C ALA A 89 -1.46 34.84 -31.15
N LYS A 90 -1.81 35.83 -30.29
CA LYS A 90 -1.61 35.76 -28.83
C LYS A 90 -0.16 35.42 -28.46
N GLU A 91 0.78 36.03 -29.16
CA GLU A 91 2.21 35.88 -28.91
C GLU A 91 2.56 36.49 -27.55
N THR A 92 3.40 35.77 -26.79
CA THR A 92 3.95 36.20 -25.49
C THR A 92 5.37 36.70 -25.65
N LEU A 93 5.91 37.39 -24.64
CA LEU A 93 7.27 37.93 -24.69
C LEU A 93 8.33 36.85 -24.97
N ILE A 94 8.20 35.64 -24.42
CA ILE A 94 9.11 34.52 -24.69
C ILE A 94 9.02 34.01 -26.12
N SER A 95 7.84 34.02 -26.74
CA SER A 95 7.70 33.60 -28.14
C SER A 95 8.46 34.54 -29.09
N ILE A 96 8.41 35.85 -28.83
CA ILE A 96 9.16 36.87 -29.59
C ILE A 96 10.66 36.71 -29.37
N HIS A 97 11.08 36.51 -28.11
CA HIS A 97 12.48 36.29 -27.77
C HIS A 97 13.06 35.06 -28.47
N LYS A 98 12.34 33.93 -28.44
CA LYS A 98 12.75 32.69 -29.12
C LYS A 98 12.81 32.86 -30.64
N ARG A 99 11.86 33.57 -31.23
CA ARG A 99 11.82 33.81 -32.69
C ARG A 99 12.97 34.69 -33.15
N PHE A 100 13.36 35.69 -32.37
CA PHE A 100 14.50 36.55 -32.70
C PHE A 100 15.83 35.78 -32.67
N TYR A 101 16.03 34.98 -31.63
CA TYR A 101 17.24 34.18 -31.43
C TYR A 101 17.20 32.79 -32.08
N GLU A 102 16.17 32.48 -32.87
CA GLU A 102 16.03 31.19 -33.55
C GLU A 102 17.23 30.90 -34.46
N SER A 103 17.74 31.93 -35.11
CA SER A 103 18.92 31.85 -35.98
C SER A 103 20.24 31.49 -35.27
N LEU A 104 20.28 31.50 -33.92
CA LEU A 104 21.40 30.97 -33.14
C LEU A 104 21.44 29.43 -33.14
N LYS A 105 20.29 28.76 -33.34
CA LYS A 105 20.23 27.29 -33.37
C LYS A 105 20.96 26.73 -34.59
N ASP A 106 20.92 27.45 -35.71
CA ASP A 106 21.54 27.08 -36.98
C ASP A 106 23.04 27.43 -37.06
N CYS A 107 23.61 28.05 -36.02
CA CYS A 107 25.03 28.39 -35.99
C CYS A 107 25.85 27.21 -35.45
N PHE A 108 26.88 26.79 -36.18
CA PHE A 108 27.77 25.69 -35.80
C PHE A 108 29.09 26.19 -35.20
N THR A 109 29.46 27.45 -35.47
CA THR A 109 30.68 28.05 -34.92
C THR A 109 30.37 29.31 -34.11
N LEU A 110 31.23 29.61 -33.13
CA LEU A 110 31.13 30.84 -32.33
C LEU A 110 31.32 32.10 -33.21
N GLU A 111 32.10 32.00 -34.30
CA GLU A 111 32.34 33.10 -35.23
C GLU A 111 31.08 33.48 -36.02
N GLU A 112 30.29 32.50 -36.47
CA GLU A 112 28.99 32.73 -37.12
C GLU A 112 27.99 33.42 -36.17
N ALA A 113 27.97 33.00 -34.90
CA ALA A 113 27.12 33.61 -33.89
C ALA A 113 27.50 35.08 -33.63
N LYS A 114 28.81 35.39 -33.59
CA LYS A 114 29.33 36.76 -33.44
C LYS A 114 29.01 37.66 -34.64
N GLN A 115 29.07 37.12 -35.85
CA GLN A 115 28.72 37.88 -37.06
C GLN A 115 27.23 38.27 -37.11
N LYS A 116 26.34 37.37 -36.67
CA LYS A 116 24.90 37.62 -36.67
C LYS A 116 24.44 38.52 -35.51
N PHE A 117 25.10 38.43 -34.36
CA PHE A 117 24.70 39.14 -33.14
C PHE A 117 25.89 39.89 -32.52
N PRO A 118 25.97 41.22 -32.70
CA PRO A 118 27.06 42.05 -32.15
C PRO A 118 27.17 41.98 -30.62
N GLU A 119 26.09 41.61 -29.94
CA GLU A 119 26.00 41.48 -28.48
C GLU A 119 26.89 40.33 -27.94
N PHE A 120 27.31 39.38 -28.78
CA PHE A 120 28.13 38.23 -28.37
C PHE A 120 29.61 38.35 -28.76
N ASN A 121 30.06 39.52 -29.26
CA ASN A 121 31.45 39.71 -29.71
C ASN A 121 32.48 39.40 -28.63
N ASP A 122 32.18 39.73 -27.38
CA ASP A 122 33.10 39.58 -26.24
C ASP A 122 33.10 38.16 -25.63
N VAL A 123 32.31 37.22 -26.18
CA VAL A 123 32.22 35.83 -25.67
C VAL A 123 33.50 35.05 -25.99
N ILE A 124 34.01 34.33 -25.00
CA ILE A 124 35.27 33.58 -25.08
C ILE A 124 34.96 32.08 -25.27
N PRO A 125 35.68 31.36 -26.16
CA PRO A 125 35.58 29.91 -26.27
C PRO A 125 35.96 29.19 -24.98
N ALA A 126 35.31 28.07 -24.66
CA ALA A 126 35.59 27.35 -23.42
C ALA A 126 37.01 26.76 -23.36
N GLU A 127 37.62 26.49 -24.52
CA GLU A 127 39.02 26.04 -24.65
C GLU A 127 40.04 27.05 -24.10
N ASN A 128 39.71 28.34 -24.17
CA ASN A 128 40.63 29.42 -23.78
C ASN A 128 40.56 29.75 -22.28
N VAL A 129 39.74 29.04 -21.49
CA VAL A 129 39.54 29.30 -20.06
C VAL A 129 40.17 28.19 -19.20
N LYS A 130 40.99 28.60 -18.21
CA LYS A 130 41.57 27.65 -17.23
C LYS A 130 40.46 27.05 -16.36
N ALA A 131 40.22 25.75 -16.54
CA ALA A 131 39.27 25.01 -15.72
C ALA A 131 39.82 24.76 -14.30
N GLN A 132 38.97 24.92 -13.28
CA GLN A 132 39.29 24.49 -11.92
C GLN A 132 38.82 23.04 -11.73
N GLU A 133 39.58 22.23 -11.01
CA GLU A 133 39.25 20.81 -10.77
C GLU A 133 37.87 20.66 -10.11
N GLY A 134 36.97 19.90 -10.73
CA GLY A 134 35.58 19.72 -10.30
C GLY A 134 34.61 20.86 -10.67
N SER A 135 35.07 21.83 -11.47
CA SER A 135 34.19 22.84 -12.07
C SER A 135 33.39 22.29 -13.25
N PHE A 136 32.29 22.95 -13.62
CA PHE A 136 31.46 22.54 -14.76
C PHE A 136 32.23 22.53 -16.09
N ILE A 137 33.21 23.43 -16.27
CA ILE A 137 34.09 23.45 -17.45
C ILE A 137 35.04 22.22 -17.44
N ASP A 138 35.52 21.82 -16.26
CA ASP A 138 36.36 20.61 -16.10
C ASP A 138 35.56 19.32 -16.33
N ASP A 139 34.30 19.27 -15.88
CA ASP A 139 33.42 18.12 -16.14
C ASP A 139 33.03 18.00 -17.63
N PHE A 140 32.85 19.13 -18.32
CA PHE A 140 32.66 19.17 -19.77
C PHE A 140 33.92 18.67 -20.51
N GLN A 141 35.10 19.20 -20.19
CA GLN A 141 36.37 18.76 -20.79
C GLN A 141 36.67 17.27 -20.54
N LYS A 142 36.16 16.70 -19.44
CA LYS A 142 36.28 15.27 -19.10
C LYS A 142 35.15 14.41 -19.69
N GLY A 143 34.20 15.00 -20.43
CA GLY A 143 33.07 14.30 -21.06
C GLY A 143 32.08 13.67 -20.06
N LYS A 144 31.96 14.23 -18.85
CA LYS A 144 31.08 13.69 -17.80
C LYS A 144 29.64 14.18 -17.87
N LEU A 145 29.36 15.19 -18.71
CA LEU A 145 28.05 15.79 -18.84
C LEU A 145 27.25 15.08 -19.94
N GLU A 146 26.20 14.35 -19.58
CA GLU A 146 25.38 13.57 -20.53
C GLU A 146 24.59 14.44 -21.54
N TYR A 147 24.31 15.70 -21.19
CA TYR A 147 23.43 16.59 -21.97
C TYR A 147 24.17 17.58 -22.88
N PHE A 148 25.50 17.55 -22.91
CA PHE A 148 26.32 18.48 -23.69
C PHE A 148 27.21 17.69 -24.64
N ASP A 149 27.24 18.10 -25.91
CA ASP A 149 28.07 17.44 -26.93
C ASP A 149 29.52 17.95 -26.85
N ASN A 150 30.51 17.08 -26.89
CA ASN A 150 31.91 17.51 -26.86
C ASN A 150 32.40 18.08 -28.21
N ASP A 151 31.63 17.88 -29.28
CA ASP A 151 31.97 18.30 -30.65
C ASP A 151 31.64 19.78 -30.91
N GLU A 152 30.77 20.39 -30.09
CA GLU A 152 30.44 21.82 -30.14
C GLU A 152 31.04 22.56 -28.93
N ASP A 153 31.48 23.82 -29.14
CA ASP A 153 31.99 24.64 -28.03
C ASP A 153 30.91 24.87 -26.96
N LEU A 154 31.28 24.68 -25.69
CA LEU A 154 30.39 24.86 -24.54
C LEU A 154 29.80 26.27 -24.48
N SER A 155 30.57 27.29 -24.91
CA SER A 155 30.09 28.67 -24.97
C SER A 155 28.92 28.82 -25.94
N LEU A 156 28.99 28.15 -27.09
CA LEU A 156 27.92 28.17 -28.10
C LEU A 156 26.68 27.41 -27.62
N GLN A 157 26.86 26.24 -27.00
CA GLN A 157 25.75 25.48 -26.42
C GLN A 157 25.04 26.25 -25.29
N LEU A 158 25.81 26.94 -24.44
CA LEU A 158 25.25 27.80 -23.39
C LEU A 158 24.51 29.02 -23.98
N LEU A 159 25.00 29.61 -25.07
CA LEU A 159 24.28 30.67 -25.79
C LEU A 159 22.96 30.16 -26.38
N LYS A 160 22.96 28.99 -27.04
CA LYS A 160 21.77 28.33 -27.59
C LYS A 160 20.72 28.08 -26.50
N LEU A 161 21.13 27.59 -25.34
CA LEU A 161 20.22 27.29 -24.22
C LEU A 161 19.74 28.55 -23.47
N TYR A 162 20.64 29.50 -23.16
CA TYR A 162 20.32 30.66 -22.34
C TYR A 162 19.59 31.76 -23.13
N TRP A 163 20.05 32.10 -24.34
CA TRP A 163 19.47 33.14 -25.18
C TRP A 163 18.53 32.56 -26.26
N GLY A 164 18.88 31.45 -26.90
CA GLY A 164 18.04 30.83 -27.93
C GLY A 164 16.73 30.25 -27.38
N GLU A 165 16.82 29.46 -26.30
CA GLU A 165 15.64 28.89 -25.63
C GLU A 165 15.10 29.75 -24.48
N GLY A 166 15.83 30.78 -24.05
CA GLY A 166 15.42 31.64 -22.93
C GLY A 166 15.43 30.94 -21.58
N PHE A 167 16.24 29.89 -21.38
CA PHE A 167 16.28 29.17 -20.10
C PHE A 167 16.84 30.03 -18.97
N SER A 168 16.17 30.03 -17.81
CA SER A 168 16.72 30.72 -16.64
C SER A 168 17.91 29.94 -16.07
N LEU A 169 18.79 30.63 -15.33
CA LEU A 169 19.92 30.00 -14.62
C LEU A 169 19.47 28.84 -13.71
N ASN A 170 18.25 28.90 -13.18
CA ASN A 170 17.68 27.84 -12.34
C ASN A 170 17.22 26.63 -13.16
N ASP A 171 16.82 26.83 -14.41
CA ASP A 171 16.41 25.73 -15.28
C ASP A 171 17.67 25.03 -15.82
N LEU A 172 18.73 25.77 -16.11
CA LEU A 172 20.05 25.24 -16.48
C LEU A 172 20.72 24.41 -15.38
N ARG A 173 20.33 24.58 -14.10
CA ARG A 173 20.79 23.72 -13.00
C ARG A 173 20.39 22.25 -13.17
N ARG A 174 19.30 21.97 -13.90
CA ARG A 174 18.86 20.59 -14.17
C ARG A 174 19.82 19.84 -15.09
N TYR A 175 20.46 20.56 -16.01
CA TYR A 175 21.39 20.01 -16.99
C TYR A 175 22.84 19.99 -16.49
N SER A 176 23.12 20.56 -15.31
CA SER A 176 24.47 20.72 -14.74
C SER A 176 24.63 20.02 -13.39
N ASP A 177 23.85 18.97 -13.14
CA ASP A 177 23.85 18.19 -11.89
C ASP A 177 23.74 19.06 -10.63
N GLY A 178 22.96 20.14 -10.71
CA GLY A 178 22.73 21.07 -9.61
C GLY A 178 23.82 22.12 -9.38
N LYS A 179 24.88 22.18 -10.20
CA LYS A 179 25.93 23.20 -10.11
C LYS A 179 25.43 24.56 -10.61
N SER A 180 25.89 25.65 -10.00
CA SER A 180 25.47 27.01 -10.39
C SER A 180 26.29 27.52 -11.58
N LEU A 181 25.63 27.79 -12.71
CA LEU A 181 26.27 28.27 -13.94
C LEU A 181 26.55 29.78 -13.98
N SER A 182 26.24 30.51 -12.92
CA SER A 182 26.50 31.96 -12.84
C SER A 182 28.00 32.28 -12.99
N HIS A 183 28.85 31.46 -12.37
CA HIS A 183 30.30 31.67 -12.42
C HIS A 183 30.89 31.27 -13.78
N THR A 184 30.32 30.26 -14.45
CA THR A 184 30.76 29.84 -15.78
C THR A 184 30.40 30.86 -16.85
N LEU A 185 29.18 31.42 -16.82
CA LEU A 185 28.78 32.51 -17.73
C LEU A 185 29.69 33.72 -17.60
N ASN A 186 30.03 34.13 -16.38
CA ASN A 186 30.96 35.25 -16.15
C ASN A 186 32.38 34.94 -16.67
N LYS A 187 32.85 33.70 -16.55
CA LYS A 187 34.18 33.29 -17.05
C LYS A 187 34.26 33.22 -18.57
N LEU A 188 33.17 32.81 -19.22
CA LEU A 188 33.04 32.78 -20.69
C LEU A 188 32.62 34.14 -21.27
N ASN A 189 32.42 35.13 -20.40
CA ASN A 189 31.98 36.48 -20.74
C ASN A 189 30.67 36.49 -21.54
N ILE A 190 29.74 35.59 -21.20
CA ILE A 190 28.41 35.53 -21.81
C ILE A 190 27.52 36.60 -21.17
N PRO A 191 26.93 37.52 -21.97
CA PRO A 191 26.04 38.55 -21.45
C PRO A 191 24.85 37.94 -20.70
N THR A 192 24.62 38.40 -19.48
CA THR A 192 23.45 38.00 -18.69
C THR A 192 22.32 39.00 -18.87
N VAL A 193 21.11 38.51 -19.04
CA VAL A 193 19.92 39.34 -19.18
C VAL A 193 19.60 40.04 -17.84
N ASP A 194 19.03 41.26 -17.89
CA ASP A 194 18.59 41.95 -16.67
C ASP A 194 17.64 41.08 -15.84
N ARG A 195 17.80 41.13 -14.52
CA ARG A 195 17.04 40.30 -13.57
C ARG A 195 15.53 40.45 -13.74
N THR A 196 15.06 41.66 -14.00
CA THR A 196 13.63 41.96 -14.12
C THR A 196 13.06 41.47 -15.45
N TYR A 197 13.78 41.68 -16.55
CA TYR A 197 13.40 41.13 -17.84
C TYR A 197 13.43 39.60 -17.84
N GLY A 198 14.48 38.96 -17.30
CA GLY A 198 14.55 37.50 -17.19
C GLY A 198 13.43 36.89 -16.35
N GLN A 199 12.97 37.59 -15.30
CA GLN A 199 11.81 37.17 -14.52
C GLN A 199 10.50 37.26 -15.31
N LEU A 200 10.32 38.34 -16.09
CA LEU A 200 9.15 38.52 -16.95
C LEU A 200 9.13 37.50 -18.10
N LEU A 201 10.28 37.25 -18.72
CA LEU A 201 10.44 36.22 -19.75
C LEU A 201 10.00 34.85 -19.21
N LYS A 202 10.44 34.49 -18.00
CA LYS A 202 10.06 33.24 -17.35
C LYS A 202 8.58 33.12 -17.05
N LEU A 203 7.95 34.22 -16.62
CA LEU A 203 6.51 34.22 -16.30
C LEU A 203 5.62 34.27 -17.55
N SER A 204 6.18 34.75 -18.67
CA SER A 204 5.51 34.76 -19.98
C SER A 204 5.42 33.37 -20.65
N ASP A 205 6.09 32.37 -20.09
CA ASP A 205 5.94 30.97 -20.48
C ASP A 205 4.65 30.37 -19.87
N PRO A 206 3.66 29.97 -20.71
CA PRO A 206 2.41 29.38 -20.24
C PRO A 206 2.61 28.12 -19.39
N GLU A 207 3.54 27.23 -19.77
CA GLU A 207 3.76 25.95 -19.08
C GLU A 207 4.35 26.18 -17.68
N TYR A 208 5.29 27.13 -17.57
CA TYR A 208 5.87 27.52 -16.30
C TYR A 208 4.82 28.10 -15.35
N ASN A 209 3.94 28.96 -15.87
CA ASN A 209 2.91 29.63 -15.08
C ASN A 209 1.85 28.64 -14.55
N GLU A 210 1.45 27.66 -15.37
CA GLU A 210 0.58 26.58 -14.90
C GLU A 210 1.19 25.79 -13.75
N ARG A 211 2.47 25.40 -13.88
CA ARG A 211 3.18 24.66 -12.83
C ARG A 211 3.29 25.48 -11.54
N LEU A 212 3.68 26.75 -11.65
CA LEU A 212 3.78 27.66 -10.51
C LEU A 212 2.43 27.86 -9.82
N THR A 213 1.35 28.02 -10.61
CA THR A 213 -0.02 28.17 -10.10
C THR A 213 -0.48 26.92 -9.35
N ARG A 214 -0.18 25.72 -9.85
CA ARG A 214 -0.45 24.45 -9.14
C ARG A 214 0.31 24.38 -7.81
N GLU A 215 1.60 24.68 -7.80
CA GLU A 215 2.41 24.65 -6.57
C GLU A 215 1.92 25.65 -5.52
N MET A 216 1.55 26.86 -5.93
CA MET A 216 1.06 27.91 -5.03
C MET A 216 -0.35 27.60 -4.52
N THR A 217 -1.23 27.04 -5.33
CA THR A 217 -2.57 26.62 -4.89
C THR A 217 -2.47 25.48 -3.88
N GLU A 218 -1.58 24.50 -4.09
CA GLU A 218 -1.28 23.44 -3.12
C GLU A 218 -0.75 23.99 -1.79
N LYS A 219 0.25 24.89 -1.83
CA LYS A 219 0.79 25.54 -0.63
C LYS A 219 -0.27 26.33 0.12
N ARG A 220 -1.16 27.03 -0.59
CA ARG A 220 -2.25 27.81 0.02
C ARG A 220 -3.32 26.91 0.64
N MET A 221 -3.72 25.83 -0.03
CA MET A 221 -4.64 24.83 0.53
C MET A 221 -4.05 24.20 1.80
N ALA A 222 -2.76 23.85 1.77
CA ALA A 222 -2.07 23.34 2.96
C ALA A 222 -2.03 24.38 4.10
N ALA A 223 -1.85 25.66 3.80
CA ALA A 223 -1.88 26.72 4.80
C ALA A 223 -3.29 26.96 5.38
N LEU A 224 -4.33 26.86 4.55
CA LEU A 224 -5.73 26.90 5.01
C LEU A 224 -6.07 25.70 5.89
N ASP A 225 -5.60 24.50 5.52
CA ASP A 225 -5.73 23.30 6.35
C ASP A 225 -5.03 23.46 7.71
N ARG A 226 -3.85 24.07 7.76
CA ARG A 226 -3.14 24.38 9.02
C ARG A 226 -3.92 25.35 9.90
N LYS A 227 -4.45 26.44 9.31
CA LYS A 227 -5.29 27.40 10.05
C LYS A 227 -6.58 26.77 10.56
N ALA A 228 -7.19 25.88 9.77
CA ALA A 228 -8.36 25.10 10.21
C ALA A 228 -8.00 24.19 11.39
N GLN A 229 -6.85 23.50 11.34
CA GLN A 229 -6.34 22.66 12.44
C GLN A 229 -6.13 23.47 13.72
N GLU A 230 -5.45 24.62 13.64
CA GLU A 230 -5.25 25.54 14.77
C GLU A 230 -6.58 26.01 15.38
N SER A 231 -7.57 26.35 14.55
CA SER A 231 -8.89 26.79 15.04
C SER A 231 -9.72 25.68 15.71
N SER A 232 -9.45 24.41 15.38
CA SER A 232 -10.15 23.24 15.93
C SER A 232 -9.51 22.67 17.20
N GLY A 233 -8.34 23.18 17.60
CA GLY A 233 -7.58 22.68 18.75
C GLY A 233 -6.91 21.32 18.50
N GLU A 234 -6.84 20.86 17.25
CA GLU A 234 -6.12 19.64 16.86
C GLU A 234 -4.62 19.93 16.63
N PRO A 235 -3.70 19.02 17.00
CA PRO A 235 -2.28 19.20 16.73
C PRO A 235 -1.99 19.24 15.23
N VAL A 236 -1.22 20.25 14.80
CA VAL A 236 -0.94 20.53 13.39
C VAL A 236 -0.24 19.36 12.70
N TYR A 237 -0.87 18.79 11.68
CA TYR A 237 -0.33 17.69 10.90
C TYR A 237 0.52 18.21 9.73
N ILE A 238 1.84 18.04 9.84
CA ILE A 238 2.78 18.33 8.77
C ILE A 238 2.88 17.06 7.91
N LYS A 239 2.29 17.09 6.70
CA LYS A 239 2.49 16.04 5.68
C LYS A 239 4.00 15.91 5.42
N ARG A 240 4.60 14.82 5.89
CA ARG A 240 5.99 14.48 5.56
C ARG A 240 6.01 13.89 4.14
N GLY A 241 7.05 14.22 3.38
CA GLY A 241 7.30 13.65 2.05
C GLY A 241 7.42 12.11 2.09
N PRO A 242 7.62 11.44 0.93
CA PRO A 242 7.65 9.98 0.87
C PRO A 242 8.69 9.42 1.85
N LEU A 243 8.22 8.70 2.86
CA LEU A 243 9.09 8.15 3.90
C LEU A 243 9.84 6.93 3.37
N SER A 244 11.16 6.88 3.65
CA SER A 244 11.96 5.68 3.42
C SER A 244 11.41 4.48 4.21
N ALA A 245 11.70 3.26 3.77
CA ALA A 245 11.23 2.04 4.43
C ALA A 245 11.69 1.96 5.89
N GLU A 246 12.91 2.39 6.19
CA GLU A 246 13.46 2.46 7.55
C GLU A 246 12.71 3.47 8.42
N HIS A 247 12.40 4.66 7.87
CA HIS A 247 11.60 5.64 8.58
C HIS A 247 10.19 5.15 8.87
N LYS A 248 9.57 4.41 7.94
CA LYS A 248 8.26 3.77 8.15
C LYS A 248 8.34 2.72 9.28
N LYS A 249 9.41 1.92 9.32
CA LYS A 249 9.66 0.96 10.41
C LYS A 249 9.82 1.67 11.76
N HIS A 250 10.69 2.67 11.84
CA HIS A 250 10.92 3.42 13.08
C HIS A 250 9.65 4.14 13.58
N ILE A 251 8.83 4.68 12.66
CA ILE A 251 7.54 5.26 13.01
C ILE A 251 6.56 4.19 13.49
N SER A 252 6.52 3.03 12.84
CA SER A 252 5.67 1.93 13.31
C SER A 252 6.08 1.45 14.71
N GLU A 253 7.38 1.40 15.00
CA GLU A 253 7.91 1.06 16.32
C GLU A 253 7.61 2.14 17.36
N GLY A 254 7.72 3.42 16.99
CA GLY A 254 7.30 4.53 17.83
C GLY A 254 5.80 4.54 18.13
N LEU A 255 4.97 4.20 17.13
CA LEU A 255 3.52 4.09 17.26
C LEU A 255 3.13 2.91 18.17
N LEU A 256 3.81 1.76 18.01
CA LEU A 256 3.66 0.61 18.89
C LEU A 256 4.01 0.98 20.33
N LYS A 257 5.18 1.58 20.57
CA LYS A 257 5.58 2.08 21.90
C LYS A 257 4.59 3.11 22.47
N TYR A 258 3.99 3.94 21.62
CA TYR A 258 2.97 4.89 22.05
C TYR A 258 1.70 4.18 22.53
N TYR A 259 1.19 3.21 21.78
CA TYR A 259 0.03 2.41 22.19
C TYR A 259 0.33 1.45 23.35
N GLU A 260 1.56 0.97 23.48
CA GLU A 260 2.02 0.17 24.62
C GLU A 260 1.96 0.99 25.91
N ASN A 261 2.46 2.22 25.89
CA ASN A 261 2.54 3.08 27.09
C ASN A 261 1.22 3.83 27.38
N ASN A 262 0.35 3.98 26.38
CA ASN A 262 -0.92 4.72 26.49
C ASN A 262 -2.08 3.85 26.00
N PRO A 263 -2.54 2.87 26.80
CA PRO A 263 -3.66 2.02 26.42
C PRO A 263 -4.96 2.79 26.14
N GLU A 264 -5.13 3.96 26.76
CA GLU A 264 -6.24 4.88 26.49
C GLU A 264 -6.24 5.42 25.05
N ALA A 265 -5.09 5.46 24.37
CA ALA A 265 -4.97 6.02 23.03
C ALA A 265 -5.69 5.17 21.97
N LEU A 266 -5.89 3.88 22.22
CA LEU A 266 -6.72 3.02 21.37
C LEU A 266 -8.18 3.45 21.33
N PHE A 267 -8.68 3.99 22.44
CA PHE A 267 -10.10 4.31 22.61
C PHE A 267 -10.39 5.81 22.43
N ASN A 268 -9.34 6.63 22.28
CA ASN A 268 -9.42 8.07 22.06
C ASN A 268 -9.11 8.42 20.59
N MET A 269 -9.66 7.67 19.64
CA MET A 269 -9.44 7.93 18.23
C MET A 269 -10.17 9.19 17.77
N SER A 270 -9.45 10.08 17.07
CA SER A 270 -10.05 11.28 16.45
C SER A 270 -11.02 10.89 15.34
N GLU A 271 -11.94 11.79 14.96
CA GLU A 271 -12.90 11.53 13.87
C GLU A 271 -12.19 11.18 12.56
N ARG A 272 -11.05 11.82 12.27
CA ARG A 272 -10.21 11.51 11.12
C ARG A 272 -9.52 10.14 11.24
N GLN A 273 -9.12 9.71 12.43
CA GLN A 273 -8.59 8.34 12.64
C GLN A 273 -9.70 7.30 12.44
N LYS A 274 -10.92 7.58 12.91
CA LYS A 274 -12.08 6.72 12.66
C LYS A 274 -12.40 6.63 11.17
N GLN A 275 -12.39 7.76 10.46
CA GLN A 275 -12.54 7.79 9.00
C GLN A 275 -11.41 7.01 8.30
N PHE A 276 -10.16 7.19 8.74
CA PHE A 276 -9.04 6.44 8.21
C PHE A 276 -9.21 4.91 8.36
N TYR A 277 -9.64 4.43 9.53
CA TYR A 277 -9.91 3.00 9.74
C TYR A 277 -11.17 2.51 9.03
N ALA A 278 -12.18 3.36 8.84
CA ALA A 278 -13.34 3.06 8.01
C ALA A 278 -12.97 2.90 6.53
N GLU A 279 -12.05 3.74 6.04
CA GLU A 279 -11.48 3.66 4.68
C GLU A 279 -10.44 2.53 4.54
N ASN A 280 -9.84 2.06 5.63
CA ASN A 280 -8.79 1.04 5.66
C ASN A 280 -9.18 -0.14 6.58
N PRO A 281 -10.10 -1.01 6.16
CA PRO A 281 -10.67 -2.06 7.01
C PRO A 281 -9.64 -3.08 7.50
N ASP A 282 -8.58 -3.34 6.74
CA ASP A 282 -7.54 -4.30 7.15
C ASP A 282 -6.71 -3.79 8.33
N ARG A 283 -6.47 -2.47 8.38
CA ARG A 283 -5.79 -1.85 9.54
C ARG A 283 -6.70 -1.81 10.76
N ALA A 284 -8.01 -1.60 10.56
CA ALA A 284 -9.00 -1.67 11.63
C ALA A 284 -9.03 -3.06 12.27
N LYS A 285 -9.01 -4.13 11.45
CA LYS A 285 -8.96 -5.52 11.92
C LYS A 285 -7.72 -5.82 12.76
N ILE A 286 -6.55 -5.29 12.39
CA ILE A 286 -5.31 -5.48 13.17
C ILE A 286 -5.48 -4.91 14.58
N ILE A 287 -5.99 -3.67 14.69
CA ILE A 287 -6.21 -3.01 15.98
C ILE A 287 -7.26 -3.75 16.80
N GLN A 288 -8.35 -4.16 16.16
CA GLN A 288 -9.38 -4.98 16.79
C GLN A 288 -8.79 -6.27 17.36
N ARG A 289 -7.99 -7.01 16.58
CA ARG A 289 -7.32 -8.24 17.03
C ARG A 289 -6.40 -8.01 18.22
N VAL A 290 -5.64 -6.92 18.21
CA VAL A 290 -4.77 -6.55 19.34
C VAL A 290 -5.62 -6.25 20.59
N ALA A 291 -6.66 -5.44 20.45
CA ALA A 291 -7.55 -5.08 21.55
C ALA A 291 -8.23 -6.32 22.14
N THR A 292 -8.80 -7.18 21.30
CA THR A 292 -9.39 -8.47 21.68
C THR A 292 -8.39 -9.30 22.50
N LYS A 293 -7.20 -9.58 21.96
CA LYS A 293 -6.19 -10.38 22.67
C LYS A 293 -5.78 -9.75 24.01
N ALA A 294 -5.59 -8.44 24.06
CA ALA A 294 -5.25 -7.75 25.31
C ALA A 294 -6.34 -7.87 26.39
N TRP A 295 -7.61 -7.85 25.99
CA TRP A 295 -8.75 -8.00 26.89
C TRP A 295 -9.04 -9.43 27.35
N TYR A 296 -8.52 -10.44 26.65
CA TYR A 296 -8.65 -11.86 27.02
C TYR A 296 -7.43 -12.41 27.76
N MET A 297 -6.40 -11.59 27.99
CA MET A 297 -5.27 -11.94 28.85
C MET A 297 -5.67 -12.00 30.33
N THR A 298 -4.99 -12.86 31.09
CA THR A 298 -5.20 -13.04 32.53
C THR A 298 -5.13 -11.72 33.30
N GLY A 299 -6.13 -11.45 34.14
CA GLY A 299 -6.23 -10.22 34.93
C GLY A 299 -7.00 -9.08 34.28
N ALA A 300 -7.31 -9.16 32.97
CA ALA A 300 -8.13 -8.17 32.28
C ALA A 300 -9.59 -8.14 32.78
N ASP A 301 -10.11 -9.24 33.33
CA ASP A 301 -11.48 -9.31 33.87
C ASP A 301 -11.69 -8.39 35.08
N ASN A 302 -10.69 -8.25 35.93
CA ASN A 302 -10.74 -7.31 37.06
C ASN A 302 -10.79 -5.86 36.57
N ILE A 303 -10.08 -5.57 35.47
CA ILE A 303 -10.10 -4.26 34.81
C ILE A 303 -11.46 -4.02 34.17
N LYS A 304 -12.04 -5.00 33.46
CA LYS A 304 -13.39 -4.91 32.88
C LYS A 304 -14.45 -4.63 33.95
N LYS A 305 -14.38 -5.32 35.10
CA LYS A 305 -15.30 -5.10 36.24
C LYS A 305 -15.14 -3.70 36.83
N ALA A 306 -13.91 -3.26 37.11
CA ALA A 306 -13.63 -1.93 37.65
C ALA A 306 -14.07 -0.82 36.69
N MET A 307 -13.81 -0.98 35.40
CA MET A 307 -14.19 -0.03 34.36
C MET A 307 -15.71 0.03 34.20
N SER A 308 -16.40 -1.11 34.23
CA SER A 308 -17.87 -1.14 34.14
C SER A 308 -18.53 -0.46 35.34
N ALA A 309 -17.99 -0.62 36.55
CA ALA A 309 -18.44 0.09 37.74
C ALA A 309 -18.17 1.60 37.64
N PHE A 310 -17.02 2.00 37.10
CA PHE A 310 -16.68 3.41 36.88
C PHE A 310 -17.60 4.07 35.84
N MET A 311 -17.84 3.41 34.71
CA MET A 311 -18.74 3.89 33.65
C MET A 311 -20.17 4.12 34.16
N LYS A 312 -20.67 3.20 35.00
CA LYS A 312 -21.99 3.34 35.64
C LYS A 312 -22.05 4.55 36.58
N ARG A 313 -20.97 4.83 37.34
CA ARG A 313 -20.89 5.99 38.23
C ARG A 313 -20.90 7.33 37.49
N TYR A 314 -20.38 7.37 36.26
CA TYR A 314 -20.32 8.56 35.41
C TYR A 314 -21.47 8.66 34.39
N GLY A 315 -22.56 7.91 34.58
CA GLY A 315 -23.81 8.08 33.82
C GLY A 315 -24.02 7.14 32.63
N VAL A 316 -23.06 6.27 32.30
CA VAL A 316 -23.21 5.28 31.22
C VAL A 316 -23.84 3.99 31.77
N LYS A 317 -25.18 3.96 31.85
CA LYS A 317 -25.92 2.86 32.50
C LYS A 317 -25.86 1.51 31.73
N ASN A 318 -25.71 1.54 30.40
CA ASN A 318 -25.73 0.35 29.52
C ASN A 318 -24.39 0.12 28.80
N PHE A 319 -23.27 0.21 29.53
CA PHE A 319 -21.97 -0.08 28.94
C PHE A 319 -21.83 -1.58 28.59
N ASN A 320 -21.66 -1.90 27.31
CA ASN A 320 -21.41 -3.26 26.84
C ASN A 320 -19.91 -3.52 26.71
N VAL A 321 -19.40 -4.52 27.44
CA VAL A 321 -17.99 -4.92 27.47
C VAL A 321 -17.51 -5.41 26.09
N THR A 322 -18.40 -5.87 25.20
CA THR A 322 -18.01 -6.27 23.83
C THR A 322 -17.59 -5.08 22.97
N LYS A 323 -18.04 -3.85 23.27
CA LYS A 323 -17.56 -2.63 22.57
C LYS A 323 -16.07 -2.36 22.81
N LEU A 324 -15.49 -2.94 23.84
CA LEU A 324 -14.05 -2.84 24.11
C LEU A 324 -13.20 -3.62 23.11
N GLU A 325 -13.80 -4.61 22.44
CA GLU A 325 -13.16 -5.39 21.39
C GLU A 325 -13.06 -4.59 20.09
N ASN A 326 -13.95 -3.62 19.87
CA ASN A 326 -13.93 -2.73 18.72
C ASN A 326 -13.79 -1.25 19.12
N PRO A 327 -12.54 -0.73 19.24
CA PRO A 327 -12.28 0.64 19.68
C PRO A 327 -12.91 1.73 18.79
N ALA A 328 -13.27 1.41 17.54
CA ALA A 328 -13.86 2.36 16.60
C ALA A 328 -15.33 2.70 16.90
N GLU A 329 -16.06 1.82 17.58
CA GLU A 329 -17.51 1.94 17.84
C GLU A 329 -17.85 2.78 19.08
N LEU A 330 -16.85 3.24 19.84
CA LEU A 330 -17.07 4.03 21.06
C LEU A 330 -17.54 5.46 20.74
N SER A 331 -18.53 5.93 21.48
CA SER A 331 -18.98 7.32 21.39
C SER A 331 -17.95 8.29 21.99
N LYS A 332 -18.05 9.58 21.63
CA LYS A 332 -17.16 10.63 22.16
C LYS A 332 -17.28 10.77 23.69
N GLU A 333 -18.49 10.58 24.21
CA GLU A 333 -18.78 10.60 25.64
C GLU A 333 -18.17 9.40 26.36
N GLU A 334 -18.36 8.18 25.83
CA GLU A 334 -17.76 6.95 26.36
C GLU A 334 -16.22 7.04 26.39
N SER A 335 -15.61 7.53 25.30
CA SER A 335 -14.17 7.75 25.19
C SER A 335 -13.65 8.75 26.26
N SER A 336 -14.38 9.85 26.50
CA SER A 336 -13.99 10.85 27.51
C SER A 336 -14.00 10.29 28.93
N VAL A 337 -14.98 9.43 29.27
CA VAL A 337 -15.07 8.78 30.58
C VAL A 337 -14.01 7.69 30.72
N MET A 338 -13.69 6.95 29.65
CA MET A 338 -12.56 6.01 29.66
C MET A 338 -11.24 6.71 29.92
N LYS A 339 -11.00 7.88 29.30
CA LYS A 339 -9.79 8.68 29.56
C LYS A 339 -9.66 9.03 31.04
N LYS A 340 -10.77 9.40 31.69
CA LYS A 340 -10.81 9.65 33.14
C LYS A 340 -10.52 8.37 33.94
N PHE A 341 -11.08 7.23 33.55
CA PHE A 341 -10.85 5.95 34.21
C PHE A 341 -9.35 5.57 34.23
N TRP A 342 -8.68 5.65 33.08
CA TRP A 342 -7.26 5.32 32.96
C TRP A 342 -6.36 6.30 33.70
N ALA A 343 -6.74 7.58 33.75
CA ALA A 343 -6.02 8.60 34.52
C ALA A 343 -6.16 8.38 36.05
N SER A 344 -7.34 7.98 36.52
CA SER A 344 -7.62 7.74 37.95
C SER A 344 -7.11 6.40 38.45
N ASN A 345 -6.98 5.38 37.60
CA ASN A 345 -6.60 4.01 37.99
C ASN A 345 -5.25 3.61 37.38
N GLU A 346 -4.16 4.07 37.99
CA GLU A 346 -2.81 3.80 37.51
C GLU A 346 -2.47 2.29 37.49
N TRP A 347 -2.96 1.53 38.47
CA TRP A 347 -2.79 0.07 38.53
C TRP A 347 -3.40 -0.63 37.31
N ALA A 348 -4.61 -0.21 36.90
CA ALA A 348 -5.32 -0.78 35.76
C ALA A 348 -4.57 -0.44 34.46
N ARG A 349 -4.10 0.80 34.32
CA ARG A 349 -3.31 1.26 33.19
C ARG A 349 -2.02 0.45 33.03
N LYS A 350 -1.26 0.27 34.11
CA LYS A 350 -0.02 -0.53 34.10
C LYS A 350 -0.28 -2.00 33.79
N ALA A 351 -1.32 -2.60 34.37
CA ALA A 351 -1.68 -3.99 34.11
C ALA A 351 -2.13 -4.21 32.66
N PHE A 352 -2.96 -3.32 32.12
CA PHE A 352 -3.44 -3.43 30.74
C PHE A 352 -2.35 -3.11 29.71
N SER A 353 -1.43 -2.17 30.00
CA SER A 353 -0.25 -1.89 29.17
C SER A 353 0.63 -3.14 28.97
N ARG A 354 0.82 -3.97 30.02
CA ARG A 354 1.52 -5.26 29.91
C ARG A 354 0.78 -6.22 28.98
N ASN A 355 -0.54 -6.31 29.09
CA ASN A 355 -1.37 -7.15 28.21
C ASN A 355 -1.31 -6.66 26.75
N MET A 356 -1.33 -5.35 26.54
CA MET A 356 -1.19 -4.69 25.24
C MET A 356 0.16 -4.98 24.59
N THR A 357 1.26 -4.92 25.36
CA THR A 357 2.61 -5.25 24.88
C THR A 357 2.68 -6.70 24.41
N TYR A 358 2.12 -7.63 25.19
CA TYR A 358 2.04 -9.04 24.79
C TYR A 358 1.18 -9.24 23.54
N ALA A 359 0.01 -8.59 23.48
CA ALA A 359 -0.90 -8.69 22.35
C ALA A 359 -0.28 -8.14 21.05
N TRP A 360 0.39 -6.99 21.09
CA TRP A 360 1.12 -6.44 19.94
C TRP A 360 2.24 -7.36 19.47
N LYS A 361 3.05 -7.88 20.40
CA LYS A 361 4.11 -8.85 20.06
C LYS A 361 3.51 -10.08 19.37
N LYS A 362 2.42 -10.63 19.91
CA LYS A 362 1.73 -11.79 19.33
C LYS A 362 1.15 -11.50 17.95
N VAL A 363 0.45 -10.38 17.76
CA VAL A 363 -0.12 -10.03 16.46
C VAL A 363 0.98 -9.78 15.42
N LYS A 364 2.14 -9.23 15.82
CA LYS A 364 3.30 -9.07 14.91
C LYS A 364 3.91 -10.42 14.51
N GLU A 365 4.05 -11.35 15.46
CA GLU A 365 4.43 -12.75 15.16
C GLU A 365 3.42 -13.38 14.19
N GLU A 366 2.13 -13.19 14.42
CA GLU A 366 1.05 -13.70 13.56
C GLU A 366 1.09 -13.08 12.15
N GLN A 367 1.34 -11.77 12.02
CA GLN A 367 1.45 -11.08 10.72
C GLN A 367 2.62 -11.57 9.84
N THR A 368 3.62 -12.19 10.44
CA THR A 368 4.78 -12.74 9.73
C THR A 368 4.71 -14.25 9.59
N ALA A 369 3.71 -14.90 10.19
CA ALA A 369 3.56 -16.34 10.19
C ALA A 369 3.16 -16.86 8.81
N VAL A 370 4.02 -17.69 8.23
CA VAL A 370 3.73 -18.54 7.08
C VAL A 370 3.83 -19.99 7.56
N TYR A 371 2.81 -20.78 7.29
CA TYR A 371 2.73 -22.17 7.71
C TYR A 371 3.08 -23.11 6.56
N ASP A 372 3.97 -24.05 6.85
CA ASP A 372 4.24 -25.19 5.97
C ASP A 372 3.22 -26.30 6.25
N ILE A 373 2.44 -26.64 5.23
CA ILE A 373 1.31 -27.57 5.28
C ILE A 373 1.66 -28.79 4.44
N ARG A 374 1.75 -29.96 5.08
CA ARG A 374 1.84 -31.22 4.34
C ARG A 374 0.52 -31.56 3.66
N LEU A 375 0.53 -31.80 2.35
CA LEU A 375 -0.66 -32.01 1.54
C LEU A 375 -1.25 -33.42 1.64
N ALA A 376 -0.42 -34.43 1.95
CA ALA A 376 -0.82 -35.83 1.97
C ALA A 376 -0.32 -36.59 3.23
N PRO A 377 -0.89 -37.78 3.54
CA PRO A 377 -0.40 -38.64 4.62
C PRO A 377 1.03 -39.13 4.38
N LYS A 378 1.81 -39.36 5.45
CA LYS A 378 3.23 -39.77 5.31
C LYS A 378 3.43 -41.03 4.47
N ASN A 379 2.64 -42.07 4.76
CA ASN A 379 2.77 -43.34 4.06
C ASN A 379 2.24 -43.28 2.61
N TYR A 380 1.32 -42.35 2.32
CA TYR A 380 0.91 -42.07 0.95
C TYR A 380 2.05 -41.42 0.16
N ILE A 381 2.71 -40.42 0.75
CA ILE A 381 3.87 -39.72 0.16
C ILE A 381 4.96 -40.72 -0.19
N ARG A 382 5.34 -41.57 0.78
CA ARG A 382 6.35 -42.62 0.56
C ARG A 382 6.01 -43.52 -0.63
N LYS A 383 4.79 -44.04 -0.70
CA LYS A 383 4.35 -44.91 -1.80
C LYS A 383 4.35 -44.17 -3.15
N MET A 384 4.01 -42.88 -3.15
CA MET A 384 4.02 -42.07 -4.36
C MET A 384 5.43 -41.78 -4.85
N LEU A 385 6.39 -41.57 -3.93
CA LEU A 385 7.80 -41.41 -4.24
C LEU A 385 8.40 -42.70 -4.81
N GLU A 386 8.16 -43.85 -4.16
CA GLU A 386 8.57 -45.17 -4.67
C GLU A 386 8.02 -45.45 -6.08
N TRP A 387 6.76 -45.08 -6.32
CA TRP A 387 6.16 -45.18 -7.65
C TRP A 387 6.79 -44.20 -8.66
N ALA A 388 7.06 -42.96 -8.26
CA ALA A 388 7.69 -41.95 -9.11
C ALA A 388 9.09 -42.38 -9.54
N GLU A 389 9.89 -42.92 -8.61
CA GLU A 389 11.21 -43.49 -8.87
C GLU A 389 11.13 -44.63 -9.90
N SER A 390 10.16 -45.54 -9.76
CA SER A 390 9.94 -46.65 -10.71
C SER A 390 9.56 -46.19 -12.13
N LYS A 391 9.12 -44.94 -12.28
CA LYS A 391 8.73 -44.32 -13.56
C LYS A 391 9.74 -43.28 -14.06
N GLY A 392 10.85 -43.06 -13.35
CA GLY A 392 11.85 -42.05 -13.69
C GLY A 392 11.35 -40.60 -13.54
N ILE A 393 10.40 -40.36 -12.62
CA ILE A 393 9.86 -39.02 -12.35
C ILE A 393 10.62 -38.42 -11.15
N ASP A 394 11.20 -37.23 -11.32
CA ASP A 394 11.85 -36.49 -10.22
C ASP A 394 10.79 -35.80 -9.35
N LEU A 395 10.37 -36.49 -8.29
CA LEU A 395 9.44 -36.01 -7.28
C LEU A 395 10.13 -36.07 -5.91
N LYS A 396 10.04 -34.99 -5.12
CA LYS A 396 10.71 -34.91 -3.80
C LYS A 396 9.69 -34.75 -2.67
N GLU A 397 10.09 -35.05 -1.43
CA GLU A 397 9.22 -34.82 -0.26
C GLU A 397 8.81 -33.35 -0.11
N GLU A 398 9.68 -32.41 -0.51
CA GLU A 398 9.44 -30.96 -0.48
C GLU A 398 8.26 -30.54 -1.37
N ASP A 399 7.99 -31.26 -2.46
CA ASP A 399 6.85 -30.98 -3.34
C ASP A 399 5.51 -31.15 -2.63
N PHE A 400 5.46 -31.98 -1.58
CA PHE A 400 4.28 -32.24 -0.75
C PHE A 400 4.04 -31.19 0.34
N ILE A 401 4.86 -30.13 0.38
CA ILE A 401 4.73 -29.02 1.33
C ILE A 401 4.15 -27.81 0.60
N ALA A 402 2.95 -27.39 1.02
CA ALA A 402 2.37 -26.12 0.60
C ALA A 402 2.63 -25.04 1.65
N LYS A 403 2.86 -23.80 1.21
CA LYS A 403 2.95 -22.64 2.10
C LYS A 403 1.60 -21.96 2.19
N PHE A 404 1.18 -21.64 3.41
CA PHE A 404 -0.03 -20.89 3.68
C PHE A 404 0.24 -19.66 4.53
N ASP A 405 -0.18 -18.51 4.03
CA ASP A 405 -0.19 -17.22 4.70
C ASP A 405 -1.64 -16.85 5.08
N PRO A 406 -1.96 -16.82 6.37
CA PRO A 406 -3.28 -16.45 6.85
C PRO A 406 -3.55 -14.93 6.85
N ASN A 407 -2.54 -14.09 6.56
CA ASN A 407 -2.67 -12.63 6.49
C ASN A 407 -2.86 -12.10 5.06
N GLY A 408 -2.72 -12.95 4.04
CA GLY A 408 -2.87 -12.55 2.64
C GLY A 408 -2.40 -13.66 1.69
N GLY A 409 -2.99 -13.75 0.50
CA GLY A 409 -2.70 -14.85 -0.43
C GLY A 409 -1.34 -14.77 -1.14
N GLU A 410 -0.61 -13.66 -1.01
CA GLU A 410 0.60 -13.38 -1.82
C GLU A 410 1.75 -14.37 -1.58
N LYS A 411 1.85 -14.94 -0.38
CA LYS A 411 2.91 -15.90 -0.01
C LYS A 411 2.45 -17.36 -0.06
N ASN A 412 1.24 -17.62 -0.54
CA ASN A 412 0.74 -18.98 -0.71
C ASN A 412 1.49 -19.67 -1.86
N TYR A 413 1.97 -20.89 -1.60
CA TYR A 413 2.67 -21.68 -2.61
C TYR A 413 2.21 -23.13 -2.55
N LYS A 414 2.02 -23.73 -3.72
CA LYS A 414 1.75 -25.16 -3.89
C LYS A 414 2.49 -25.63 -5.15
N SER A 415 3.23 -26.73 -5.05
CA SER A 415 3.92 -27.33 -6.20
C SER A 415 2.91 -27.77 -7.26
N SER A 416 3.12 -27.34 -8.51
CA SER A 416 2.28 -27.74 -9.66
C SER A 416 2.53 -29.18 -10.11
N LEU A 417 3.65 -29.78 -9.71
CA LEU A 417 4.05 -31.14 -10.11
C LEU A 417 3.08 -32.19 -9.53
N LEU A 418 2.60 -31.98 -8.31
CA LEU A 418 1.66 -32.90 -7.67
C LEU A 418 0.33 -33.02 -8.42
N ASP A 419 -0.18 -31.92 -8.97
CA ASP A 419 -1.45 -31.92 -9.70
C ASP A 419 -1.33 -32.70 -11.02
N LYS A 420 -0.11 -32.81 -11.59
CA LYS A 420 0.16 -33.59 -12.80
C LYS A 420 0.19 -35.11 -12.55
N TYR A 421 0.76 -35.54 -11.42
CA TYR A 421 1.06 -36.96 -11.16
C TYR A 421 0.12 -37.65 -10.17
N SER A 422 -0.61 -36.88 -9.34
CA SER A 422 -1.52 -37.43 -8.33
C SER A 422 -2.59 -38.34 -8.94
N ARG A 423 -3.19 -37.93 -10.07
CA ARG A 423 -4.21 -38.73 -10.76
C ARG A 423 -3.64 -40.03 -11.32
N THR A 424 -2.51 -39.94 -12.02
CA THR A 424 -1.84 -41.10 -12.63
C THR A 424 -1.42 -42.13 -11.58
N PHE A 425 -0.98 -41.66 -10.40
CA PHE A 425 -0.69 -42.54 -9.28
C PHE A 425 -1.95 -43.19 -8.69
N VAL A 426 -3.02 -42.42 -8.44
CA VAL A 426 -4.28 -42.95 -7.91
C VAL A 426 -4.90 -43.98 -8.84
N ASP A 427 -4.87 -43.73 -10.16
CA ASP A 427 -5.40 -44.64 -11.18
C ASP A 427 -4.56 -45.93 -11.31
N SER A 428 -3.28 -45.90 -10.90
CA SER A 428 -2.42 -47.09 -10.89
C SER A 428 -2.74 -48.07 -9.74
N ILE A 429 -3.45 -47.59 -8.71
CA ILE A 429 -3.86 -48.39 -7.55
C ILE A 429 -5.35 -48.71 -7.71
N PRO A 430 -5.74 -49.99 -7.85
CA PRO A 430 -7.15 -50.37 -7.87
C PRO A 430 -7.88 -49.76 -6.66
N GLY A 431 -8.98 -49.04 -6.85
CA GLY A 431 -9.74 -48.43 -5.74
C GLY A 431 -9.00 -47.36 -4.91
N GLY A 432 -7.87 -46.82 -5.39
CA GLY A 432 -7.07 -45.83 -4.65
C GLY A 432 -7.84 -44.56 -4.26
N SER A 433 -8.76 -44.11 -5.13
CA SER A 433 -9.64 -42.96 -4.88
C SER A 433 -10.59 -43.23 -3.71
N THR A 434 -11.22 -44.41 -3.67
CA THR A 434 -12.10 -44.85 -2.58
C THR A 434 -11.33 -45.00 -1.27
N MET A 435 -10.11 -45.53 -1.30
CA MET A 435 -9.24 -45.63 -0.12
C MET A 435 -8.93 -44.25 0.47
N MET A 436 -8.59 -43.27 -0.37
CA MET A 436 -8.30 -41.91 0.06
C MET A 436 -9.55 -41.19 0.59
N ALA A 437 -10.69 -41.32 -0.08
CA ALA A 437 -11.97 -40.75 0.38
C ALA A 437 -12.34 -41.25 1.78
N ASN A 438 -12.25 -42.56 1.99
CA ASN A 438 -12.53 -43.18 3.29
C ASN A 438 -11.50 -42.76 4.36
N SER A 439 -10.24 -42.51 3.97
CA SER A 439 -9.21 -42.00 4.90
C SER A 439 -9.56 -40.61 5.43
N TYR A 440 -9.98 -39.70 4.55
CA TYR A 440 -10.46 -38.39 4.97
C TYR A 440 -11.73 -38.48 5.83
N PHE A 441 -12.66 -39.36 5.46
CA PHE A 441 -13.89 -39.57 6.20
C PHE A 441 -13.63 -40.04 7.65
N LEU A 442 -12.80 -41.08 7.81
CA LEU A 442 -12.41 -41.61 9.12
C LEU A 442 -11.62 -40.60 9.94
N ALA A 443 -10.74 -39.83 9.28
CA ALA A 443 -10.00 -38.76 9.95
C ALA A 443 -10.97 -37.71 10.54
N LEU A 444 -11.96 -37.24 9.77
CA LEU A 444 -12.96 -36.27 10.24
C LEU A 444 -13.78 -36.81 11.41
N LEU A 445 -14.18 -38.08 11.39
CA LEU A 445 -14.87 -38.72 12.52
C LEU A 445 -14.01 -38.74 13.78
N ASN A 446 -12.74 -39.13 13.66
CA ASN A 446 -11.81 -39.18 14.80
C ASN A 446 -11.49 -37.79 15.36
N ILE A 447 -11.39 -36.78 14.49
CA ILE A 447 -11.22 -35.38 14.90
C ILE A 447 -12.44 -34.90 15.68
N ASN A 448 -13.66 -35.21 15.21
CA ASN A 448 -14.88 -34.85 15.93
C ASN A 448 -14.94 -35.50 17.32
N ARG A 449 -14.52 -36.76 17.45
CA ARG A 449 -14.40 -37.46 18.75
C ARG A 449 -13.35 -36.80 19.66
N GLU A 450 -12.18 -36.45 19.13
CA GLU A 450 -11.12 -35.79 19.93
C GLU A 450 -11.56 -34.40 20.41
N PHE A 451 -12.14 -33.58 19.53
CA PHE A 451 -12.68 -32.28 19.92
C PHE A 451 -13.83 -32.40 20.90
N SER A 452 -14.63 -33.47 20.85
CA SER A 452 -15.70 -33.72 21.82
C SER A 452 -15.18 -33.99 23.23
N LYS A 453 -13.96 -34.51 23.37
CA LYS A 453 -13.29 -34.73 24.66
C LYS A 453 -12.55 -33.50 25.19
N MET A 454 -12.39 -32.45 24.38
CA MET A 454 -11.69 -31.23 24.81
C MET A 454 -12.55 -30.38 25.73
N ASP A 455 -11.94 -29.93 26.83
CA ASP A 455 -12.54 -28.97 27.76
C ASP A 455 -12.51 -27.56 27.16
N LEU A 456 -13.63 -27.13 26.59
CA LEU A 456 -13.79 -25.83 25.93
C LEU A 456 -13.69 -24.66 26.91
N SER A 457 -13.83 -24.87 28.22
CA SER A 457 -13.77 -23.81 29.23
C SER A 457 -12.36 -23.26 29.45
N LYS A 458 -11.34 -24.05 29.09
CA LYS A 458 -9.91 -23.70 29.26
C LYS A 458 -9.29 -23.08 28.01
N LEU A 459 -10.06 -22.99 26.92
CA LEU A 459 -9.61 -22.47 25.63
C LEU A 459 -10.03 -21.01 25.46
N ASP A 460 -9.26 -20.26 24.66
CA ASP A 460 -9.62 -18.91 24.22
C ASP A 460 -10.98 -18.94 23.51
N ARG A 461 -11.79 -17.88 23.66
CA ARG A 461 -13.14 -17.75 23.10
C ARG A 461 -13.14 -17.96 21.59
N GLU A 462 -12.16 -17.39 20.86
CA GLU A 462 -12.02 -17.58 19.41
C GLU A 462 -11.73 -19.05 19.08
N THR A 463 -10.78 -19.66 19.78
CA THR A 463 -10.44 -21.08 19.58
C THR A 463 -11.61 -22.01 19.92
N ALA A 464 -12.33 -21.74 21.00
CA ALA A 464 -13.50 -22.49 21.42
C ALA A 464 -14.66 -22.35 20.42
N ALA A 465 -14.86 -21.15 19.85
CA ALA A 465 -15.84 -20.91 18.79
C ALA A 465 -15.48 -21.70 17.52
N THR A 466 -14.21 -21.68 17.10
CA THR A 466 -13.74 -22.46 15.95
C THR A 466 -13.91 -23.96 16.18
N CYS A 467 -13.55 -24.48 17.36
CA CYS A 467 -13.79 -25.89 17.70
C CYS A 467 -15.28 -26.28 17.64
N LYS A 468 -16.19 -25.39 18.11
CA LYS A 468 -17.64 -25.61 17.99
C LYS A 468 -18.11 -25.58 16.54
N ALA A 469 -17.61 -24.64 15.74
CA ALA A 469 -17.91 -24.53 14.32
C ALA A 469 -17.44 -25.77 13.55
N ILE A 470 -16.22 -26.25 13.82
CA ILE A 470 -15.69 -27.48 13.21
C ILE A 470 -16.58 -28.68 13.56
N LYS A 471 -16.95 -28.86 14.83
CA LYS A 471 -17.88 -29.95 15.22
C LYS A 471 -19.20 -29.88 14.48
N ARG A 472 -19.77 -28.67 14.37
CA ARG A 472 -21.04 -28.45 13.67
C ARG A 472 -20.91 -28.79 12.18
N ILE A 473 -19.89 -28.25 11.51
CA ILE A 473 -19.66 -28.52 10.09
C ILE A 473 -19.42 -30.01 9.84
N ILE A 474 -18.61 -30.69 10.66
CA ILE A 474 -18.41 -32.14 10.51
C ILE A 474 -19.75 -32.89 10.64
N LYS A 475 -20.61 -32.52 11.59
CA LYS A 475 -21.93 -33.14 11.74
C LYS A 475 -22.85 -32.85 10.55
N GLU A 476 -22.92 -31.60 10.11
CA GLU A 476 -23.75 -31.19 8.97
C GLU A 476 -23.29 -31.81 7.65
N SER A 477 -21.98 -31.97 7.48
CA SER A 477 -21.38 -32.50 6.25
C SER A 477 -21.41 -34.03 6.18
N LEU A 478 -21.12 -34.75 7.27
CA LEU A 478 -20.98 -36.21 7.21
C LEU A 478 -22.31 -36.96 7.39
N PHE A 479 -23.32 -36.37 8.02
CA PHE A 479 -24.55 -37.06 8.40
C PHE A 479 -25.77 -36.54 7.65
N GLN A 480 -26.72 -37.44 7.34
CA GLN A 480 -27.98 -37.08 6.67
C GLN A 480 -28.90 -36.27 7.58
N HIS A 481 -28.97 -36.63 8.87
CA HIS A 481 -29.82 -35.96 9.86
C HIS A 481 -28.97 -35.50 11.05
N PRO A 482 -28.32 -34.32 11.01
CA PRO A 482 -27.33 -33.89 12.00
C PRO A 482 -27.82 -33.84 13.46
N ASP A 483 -29.14 -33.75 13.65
CA ASP A 483 -29.81 -33.66 14.95
C ASP A 483 -30.04 -35.03 15.61
N LEU A 484 -29.97 -36.13 14.86
CA LEU A 484 -30.15 -37.47 15.40
C LEU A 484 -28.89 -37.96 16.13
N PRO A 485 -29.04 -38.78 17.20
CA PRO A 485 -27.94 -39.48 17.83
C PRO A 485 -27.13 -40.27 16.80
N PHE A 486 -25.83 -40.35 17.03
CA PHE A 486 -24.87 -41.00 16.13
C PHE A 486 -25.25 -42.44 15.74
N GLU A 487 -25.94 -43.14 16.64
CA GLU A 487 -26.37 -44.54 16.51
C GLU A 487 -27.58 -44.72 15.58
N GLN A 488 -28.34 -43.65 15.34
CA GLN A 488 -29.58 -43.66 14.54
C GLN A 488 -29.41 -42.94 13.19
N ASN A 489 -28.21 -42.47 12.89
CA ASN A 489 -27.95 -41.55 11.79
C ASN A 489 -27.23 -42.24 10.64
N ALA A 490 -27.72 -42.04 9.43
CA ALA A 490 -27.06 -42.51 8.22
C ALA A 490 -26.01 -41.48 7.74
N PHE A 491 -24.91 -41.98 7.20
CA PHE A 491 -23.92 -41.12 6.56
C PHE A 491 -24.39 -40.61 5.20
N LYS A 492 -23.99 -39.40 4.86
CA LYS A 492 -24.14 -38.88 3.49
C LYS A 492 -23.17 -39.61 2.57
N THR A 493 -23.63 -39.91 1.36
CA THR A 493 -22.74 -40.34 0.26
C THR A 493 -22.02 -39.11 -0.26
N LEU A 494 -20.72 -39.01 0.03
CA LEU A 494 -19.87 -37.89 -0.40
C LEU A 494 -18.84 -38.40 -1.41
N ASP A 495 -18.54 -37.60 -2.42
CA ASP A 495 -17.44 -37.87 -3.34
C ASP A 495 -16.08 -37.60 -2.67
N ALA A 496 -15.01 -38.23 -3.17
CA ALA A 496 -13.65 -38.07 -2.68
C ALA A 496 -13.21 -36.60 -2.61
N ASN A 497 -13.57 -35.81 -3.63
CA ASN A 497 -13.26 -34.40 -3.70
C ASN A 497 -13.98 -33.59 -2.62
N GLU A 498 -15.24 -33.93 -2.33
CA GLU A 498 -16.06 -33.24 -1.34
C GLU A 498 -15.52 -33.47 0.07
N VAL A 499 -15.21 -34.72 0.44
CA VAL A 499 -14.67 -35.05 1.77
C VAL A 499 -13.28 -34.43 1.95
N GLN A 500 -12.44 -34.44 0.92
CA GLN A 500 -11.13 -33.80 0.93
C GLN A 500 -11.24 -32.27 1.08
N ALA A 501 -12.20 -31.64 0.38
CA ALA A 501 -12.44 -30.20 0.48
C ALA A 501 -12.91 -29.81 1.89
N ILE A 502 -13.83 -30.57 2.49
CA ILE A 502 -14.27 -30.35 3.88
C ILE A 502 -13.09 -30.45 4.84
N PHE A 503 -12.26 -31.49 4.72
CA PHE A 503 -11.07 -31.64 5.55
C PHE A 503 -10.10 -30.47 5.38
N GLY A 504 -9.86 -30.05 4.14
CA GLY A 504 -9.03 -28.89 3.81
C GLY A 504 -9.54 -27.63 4.49
N ILE A 505 -10.79 -27.24 4.24
CA ILE A 505 -11.42 -26.02 4.80
C ILE A 505 -11.30 -26.00 6.32
N LEU A 506 -11.61 -27.11 6.99
CA LEU A 506 -11.57 -27.19 8.45
C LEU A 506 -10.14 -27.07 8.99
N ARG A 507 -9.16 -27.70 8.34
CA ARG A 507 -7.74 -27.55 8.71
C ARG A 507 -7.24 -26.13 8.49
N MET A 508 -7.60 -25.49 7.36
CA MET A 508 -7.24 -24.11 7.07
C MET A 508 -7.83 -23.14 8.09
N SER A 509 -9.08 -23.36 8.52
CA SER A 509 -9.72 -22.52 9.54
C SER A 509 -8.96 -22.53 10.89
N CYS A 510 -8.24 -23.61 11.21
CA CYS A 510 -7.36 -23.67 12.39
C CYS A 510 -6.10 -22.82 12.23
N LEU A 511 -5.57 -22.70 11.01
CA LEU A 511 -4.38 -21.90 10.70
C LEU A 511 -4.72 -20.41 10.57
N GLU A 512 -5.92 -20.08 10.09
CA GLU A 512 -6.45 -18.71 10.04
C GLU A 512 -6.59 -18.06 11.42
N ILE A 513 -6.86 -18.86 12.46
CA ILE A 513 -6.84 -18.41 13.86
C ILE A 513 -5.46 -18.52 14.54
N TYR A 514 -4.39 -18.75 13.76
CA TYR A 514 -3.02 -18.90 14.24
C TYR A 514 -2.83 -19.99 15.29
N ASN A 515 -3.60 -21.08 15.18
CA ASN A 515 -3.51 -22.22 16.10
C ASN A 515 -2.99 -23.48 15.38
N PRO A 516 -1.67 -23.55 15.08
CA PRO A 516 -1.08 -24.70 14.39
C PRO A 516 -1.17 -25.99 15.21
N LYS A 517 -1.38 -25.91 16.53
CA LYS A 517 -1.57 -27.11 17.38
C LYS A 517 -2.87 -27.84 17.01
N LEU A 518 -3.95 -27.10 16.72
CA LEU A 518 -5.20 -27.70 16.25
C LEU A 518 -5.05 -28.28 14.84
N ALA A 519 -4.37 -27.57 13.94
CA ALA A 519 -4.09 -28.09 12.59
C ALA A 519 -3.26 -29.39 12.61
N LYS A 520 -2.32 -29.55 13.56
CA LYS A 520 -1.56 -30.80 13.74
C LYS A 520 -2.41 -32.01 14.15
N ILE A 521 -3.56 -31.79 14.80
CA ILE A 521 -4.51 -32.87 15.13
C ILE A 521 -5.09 -33.47 13.85
N PHE A 522 -5.36 -32.63 12.84
CA PHE A 522 -5.83 -33.08 11.53
C PHE A 522 -4.79 -33.98 10.84
N GLU A 523 -3.52 -33.56 10.82
CA GLU A 523 -2.44 -34.37 10.25
C GLU A 523 -2.29 -35.72 10.95
N LYS A 524 -2.28 -35.71 12.29
CA LYS A 524 -2.13 -36.91 13.11
C LYS A 524 -3.25 -37.93 12.83
N HIS A 525 -4.50 -37.48 12.74
CA HIS A 525 -5.62 -38.38 12.46
C HIS A 525 -5.67 -38.81 11.00
N MET A 526 -5.22 -37.97 10.07
CA MET A 526 -5.13 -38.34 8.67
C MET A 526 -4.07 -39.44 8.44
N ASP A 527 -2.90 -39.32 9.07
CA ASP A 527 -1.87 -40.38 9.00
C ASP A 527 -2.41 -41.70 9.57
N LYS A 528 -3.05 -41.66 10.74
CA LYS A 528 -3.63 -42.86 11.37
C LYS A 528 -4.75 -43.48 10.55
N ALA A 529 -5.63 -42.65 9.98
CA ALA A 529 -6.75 -43.13 9.18
C ALA A 529 -6.26 -43.79 7.89
N TYR A 530 -5.31 -43.16 7.20
CA TYR A 530 -4.70 -43.74 6.01
C TYR A 530 -4.05 -45.09 6.31
N ASP A 531 -3.27 -45.18 7.39
CA ASP A 531 -2.57 -46.41 7.76
C ASP A 531 -3.53 -47.55 8.14
N TYR A 532 -4.63 -47.21 8.80
CA TYR A 532 -5.66 -48.17 9.17
C TYR A 532 -6.37 -48.73 7.93
N ILE A 533 -6.76 -47.85 7.00
CA ILE A 533 -7.51 -48.24 5.81
C ILE A 533 -6.60 -48.98 4.83
N ALA A 534 -5.38 -48.49 4.60
CA ALA A 534 -4.43 -49.13 3.69
C ALA A 534 -4.04 -50.56 4.13
N LYS A 535 -4.13 -50.87 5.43
CA LYS A 535 -3.90 -52.24 5.96
C LYS A 535 -5.11 -53.16 5.81
N ASN A 536 -6.31 -52.61 5.93
CA ASN A 536 -7.55 -53.40 6.03
C ASN A 536 -8.33 -53.44 4.71
N TRP A 537 -7.96 -52.62 3.72
CA TRP A 537 -8.62 -52.56 2.43
C TRP A 537 -8.19 -53.70 1.50
N LYS A 538 -9.17 -54.29 0.80
CA LYS A 538 -8.96 -55.30 -0.25
C LYS A 538 -9.57 -54.83 -1.58
N PRO A 539 -8.90 -55.05 -2.73
CA PRO A 539 -9.46 -54.76 -4.04
C PRO A 539 -10.81 -55.46 -4.24
N GLY A 540 -11.84 -54.70 -4.65
CA GLY A 540 -13.19 -55.23 -4.90
C GLY A 540 -14.14 -55.27 -3.69
N SER A 541 -13.66 -54.95 -2.48
CA SER A 541 -14.52 -54.83 -1.28
C SER A 541 -14.90 -53.37 -1.04
N PRO A 542 -16.19 -52.99 -1.11
CA PRO A 542 -16.63 -51.64 -0.77
C PRO A 542 -16.47 -51.44 0.74
N ILE A 543 -15.56 -50.54 1.14
CA ILE A 543 -15.53 -50.08 2.53
C ILE A 543 -16.83 -49.32 2.79
N ARG A 544 -17.63 -49.81 3.74
CA ARG A 544 -18.73 -49.04 4.28
C ARG A 544 -18.29 -48.48 5.63
N MET A 545 -18.35 -47.17 5.77
CA MET A 545 -18.17 -46.55 7.07
C MET A 545 -19.47 -46.70 7.85
N ASN A 546 -19.37 -47.13 9.10
CA ASN A 546 -20.47 -47.07 10.06
C ASN A 546 -20.08 -46.12 11.21
N PRO A 547 -21.03 -45.74 12.07
CA PRO A 547 -20.73 -44.89 13.22
C PRO A 547 -19.59 -45.45 14.11
N TYR A 548 -19.42 -46.75 14.21
CA TYR A 548 -18.41 -47.37 15.08
C TYR A 548 -17.02 -47.54 14.43
N GLY A 549 -16.89 -47.48 13.10
CA GLY A 549 -15.65 -47.72 12.35
C GLY A 549 -15.89 -48.11 10.89
N MET A 550 -15.04 -48.98 10.34
CA MET A 550 -15.29 -49.62 9.03
C MET A 550 -16.11 -50.89 9.25
N ASP A 551 -17.19 -51.06 8.48
CA ASP A 551 -17.73 -52.38 8.15
C ASP A 551 -16.77 -53.01 7.13
N ILE A 552 -16.11 -54.09 7.54
CA ILE A 552 -15.19 -54.88 6.70
C ILE A 552 -15.97 -55.97 5.98
#